data_AF-A0A151SPG8-F1
#
_entry.id   AF-A0A151SPG8-F1
#
_cell.length_a   1.000
_cell.length_b   1.000
_cell.length_c   1.000
_cell.angle_alpha   90.00
_cell.angle_beta   90.00
_cell.angle_gamma   90.00
#
_symmetry.space_group_name_H-M   'P 1'
#
loop_
_entity.id
_entity.type
_entity.pdbx_description
1 polymer ?
#
loop_
_entity_poly.entity_id
_entity_poly.type
_entity_poly.pdbx_seq_one_letter_code
_entity_poly.pdbx_strand_id
1 'polypeptide(L)'
;MSNHASTKSIIKPLWLHVPTSYPHSSVVILDDMSSEASKDLDNLTIKAKLKLKLSLKRLDQPLSLKNIAMTWDHCARETICEYAQLHGGGTFTSKYGGWETCLDS
;
A
#
# COMPACT_ATOMS: atom_id res chain seq x y z
N MET A 1 -19.39 31.67 16.66
CA MET A 1 -18.88 30.28 16.53
C MET A 1 -19.05 29.88 15.08
N SER A 2 -17.97 29.82 14.29
CA SER A 2 -17.99 29.22 12.95
C SER A 2 -16.87 28.20 12.89
N ASN A 3 -17.24 26.91 12.92
CA ASN A 3 -16.31 25.80 12.81
C ASN A 3 -16.01 25.59 11.32
N HIS A 4 -14.92 26.16 10.81
CA HIS A 4 -14.37 25.70 9.54
C HIS A 4 -13.74 24.33 9.77
N ALA A 5 -14.49 23.27 9.47
CA ALA A 5 -13.91 21.95 9.28
C ALA A 5 -13.00 22.03 8.06
N SER A 6 -11.68 22.14 8.29
CA SER A 6 -10.68 21.96 7.26
C SER A 6 -10.78 20.52 6.76
N THR A 7 -11.45 20.32 5.63
CA THR A 7 -11.39 19.06 4.88
C THR A 7 -9.94 18.89 4.42
N LYS A 8 -9.13 18.20 5.22
CA LYS A 8 -7.78 17.81 4.81
C LYS A 8 -7.92 17.04 3.50
N SER A 9 -7.31 17.56 2.44
CA SER A 9 -7.20 16.82 1.18
C SER A 9 -6.51 15.48 1.48
N ILE A 10 -7.20 14.37 1.20
CA ILE A 10 -6.66 13.01 1.36
C ILE A 10 -5.55 12.75 0.33
N ILE A 11 -5.54 13.52 -0.77
CA ILE A 11 -4.61 13.37 -1.88
C ILE A 11 -3.29 14.05 -1.52
N LYS A 12 -2.20 13.26 -1.50
CA LYS A 12 -0.85 13.79 -1.33
C LYS A 12 -0.30 14.23 -2.70
N PRO A 13 0.37 15.40 -2.79
CA PRO A 13 1.04 15.79 -4.03
C PRO A 13 2.15 14.79 -4.37
N LEU A 14 2.21 14.36 -5.63
CA LEU A 14 3.25 13.48 -6.17
C LEU A 14 4.34 14.33 -6.81
N TRP A 15 5.58 14.21 -6.32
CA TRP A 15 6.72 14.88 -6.91
C TRP A 15 7.33 14.00 -8.01
N LEU A 16 7.42 14.56 -9.21
CA LEU A 16 7.89 13.87 -10.41
C LEU A 16 9.07 14.63 -11.03
N HIS A 17 10.11 13.91 -11.43
CA HIS A 17 11.17 14.42 -12.29
C HIS A 17 10.91 13.99 -13.73
N VAL A 18 10.60 14.96 -14.60
CA VAL A 18 10.36 14.75 -16.02
C VAL A 18 11.67 14.95 -16.78
N PRO A 19 12.28 13.89 -17.35
CA PRO A 19 13.51 14.04 -18.12
C PRO A 19 13.25 14.81 -19.42
N THR A 20 14.28 15.50 -19.91
CA THR A 20 14.23 16.21 -21.20
C THR A 20 14.00 15.27 -22.39
N SER A 21 14.26 13.98 -22.22
CA SER A 21 14.02 12.92 -23.22
C SER A 21 12.59 12.38 -23.24
N TYR A 22 11.68 12.86 -22.39
CA TYR A 22 10.26 12.49 -22.45
C TYR A 22 9.65 12.90 -23.82
N PRO A 23 8.81 12.06 -24.47
CA PRO A 23 8.23 10.80 -23.99
C PRO A 23 9.07 9.54 -24.24
N HIS A 24 10.27 9.64 -24.81
CA HIS A 24 11.14 8.48 -25.08
C HIS A 24 11.76 7.86 -23.82
N SER A 25 11.61 8.51 -22.65
CA SER A 25 12.05 8.02 -21.34
C SER A 25 10.92 8.17 -20.31
N SER A 26 10.87 7.27 -19.32
CA SER A 26 9.89 7.33 -18.23
C SER A 26 10.17 8.47 -17.24
N VAL A 27 9.11 9.00 -16.64
CA VAL A 27 9.17 9.98 -15.54
C VAL A 27 9.63 9.28 -14.26
N VAL A 28 10.48 9.94 -13.47
CA VAL A 28 10.99 9.40 -12.19
C VAL A 28 10.16 9.96 -11.04
N ILE A 29 9.68 9.09 -10.16
CA ILE A 29 8.96 9.49 -8.94
C ILE A 29 10.00 9.87 -7.88
N LEU A 30 9.90 11.09 -7.34
CA LEU A 30 10.79 11.65 -6.31
C LEU A 30 10.21 11.56 -4.89
N ASP A 31 9.05 10.95 -4.70
CA ASP A 31 8.44 10.75 -3.37
C ASP A 31 9.41 9.90 -2.51
N ASP A 32 9.84 10.46 -1.37
CA ASP A 32 10.82 9.83 -0.49
C ASP A 32 10.22 8.55 0.10
N MET A 33 10.87 7.41 -0.16
CA MET A 33 10.59 6.16 0.53
C MET A 33 11.21 6.26 1.92
N SER A 34 10.57 7.05 2.79
CA SER A 34 11.14 7.49 4.06
C SER A 34 11.48 6.32 5.00
N SER A 35 12.41 6.56 5.93
CA SER A 35 12.88 5.62 6.95
C SER A 35 11.75 4.97 7.78
N GLU A 36 10.61 5.64 7.92
CA GLU A 36 9.38 5.11 8.52
C GLU A 36 8.90 3.80 7.87
N ALA A 37 9.18 3.59 6.58
CA ALA A 37 8.84 2.36 5.88
C ALA A 37 9.49 1.11 6.51
N SER A 38 10.67 1.25 7.13
CA SER A 38 11.37 0.14 7.80
C SER A 38 10.65 -0.33 9.07
N LYS A 39 10.24 0.62 9.93
CA LYS A 39 9.47 0.31 11.15
C LYS A 39 8.08 -0.23 10.82
N ASP A 40 7.47 0.32 9.78
CA ASP A 40 6.19 -0.19 9.29
C ASP A 40 6.31 -1.61 8.75
N LEU A 41 7.39 -1.94 8.04
CA LEU A 41 7.65 -3.29 7.56
C LEU A 41 7.82 -4.33 8.70
N ASP A 42 8.51 -3.95 9.77
CA ASP A 42 8.64 -4.78 10.97
C ASP A 42 7.26 -5.02 11.63
N ASN A 43 6.45 -3.97 11.75
CA ASN A 43 5.08 -4.07 12.26
C ASN A 43 4.21 -4.99 11.38
N LEU A 44 4.35 -4.94 10.06
CA LEU A 44 3.64 -5.82 9.12
C LEU A 44 4.05 -7.27 9.28
N THR A 45 5.34 -7.54 9.45
CA THR A 45 5.85 -8.89 9.67
C THR A 45 5.28 -9.48 10.96
N ILE A 46 5.24 -8.70 12.04
CA ILE A 46 4.63 -9.12 13.31
C ILE A 46 3.14 -9.41 13.11
N LYS A 47 2.40 -8.51 12.45
CA LYS A 47 0.96 -8.66 12.21
C LYS A 47 0.63 -9.88 11.34
N ALA A 48 1.40 -10.12 10.28
CA ALA A 48 1.24 -11.29 9.42
C ALA A 48 1.50 -12.61 10.18
N LYS A 49 2.53 -12.65 11.03
CA LYS A 49 2.82 -13.81 11.90
C LYS A 49 1.72 -14.06 12.93
N LEU A 50 1.14 -13.00 13.51
CA LEU A 50 0.00 -13.14 14.44
C LEU A 50 -1.24 -13.70 13.74
N LYS A 51 -1.58 -13.18 12.55
CA LYS A 51 -2.66 -13.74 11.71
C LYS A 51 -2.40 -15.20 11.36
N LEU A 52 -1.19 -15.54 10.93
CA LEU A 52 -0.81 -16.94 10.66
C LEU A 52 -1.05 -17.82 11.89
N LYS A 53 -0.56 -17.43 13.07
CA LYS A 53 -0.72 -18.20 14.30
C LYS A 53 -2.20 -18.42 14.66
N LEU A 54 -3.04 -17.42 14.44
CA LEU A 54 -4.49 -17.54 14.67
C LEU A 54 -5.16 -18.45 13.64
N SER A 55 -4.80 -18.34 12.37
CA SER A 55 -5.33 -19.18 11.29
C SER A 55 -4.95 -20.63 11.46
N LEU A 56 -3.68 -20.94 11.77
CA LEU A 56 -3.22 -22.31 11.98
C LEU A 56 -3.91 -23.01 13.16
N LYS A 57 -4.29 -22.28 14.21
CA LYS A 57 -5.06 -22.83 15.35
C LYS A 57 -6.47 -23.28 14.98
N ARG A 58 -7.01 -22.80 13.85
CA ARG A 58 -8.37 -23.10 13.38
C ARG A 58 -8.40 -24.22 12.34
N LEU A 59 -7.24 -24.72 11.93
CA LEU A 59 -7.13 -25.78 10.94
C LEU A 59 -7.04 -27.15 11.62
N ASP A 60 -7.64 -28.14 10.99
CA ASP A 60 -7.59 -29.52 11.44
C ASP A 60 -6.16 -30.08 11.35
N GLN A 61 -5.80 -30.87 12.35
CA GLN A 61 -4.52 -31.57 12.36
C GLN A 61 -4.63 -32.96 11.71
N PRO A 62 -3.56 -33.45 11.07
CA PRO A 62 -2.24 -32.82 10.92
C PRO A 62 -2.17 -31.81 9.77
N LEU A 63 -1.43 -30.73 9.99
CA LEU A 63 -1.20 -29.70 8.97
C LEU A 63 -0.15 -30.17 7.95
N SER A 64 -0.51 -30.15 6.66
CA SER A 64 0.46 -30.33 5.59
C SER A 64 1.29 -29.06 5.38
N LEU A 65 2.53 -29.21 4.90
CA LEU A 65 3.38 -28.07 4.52
C LEU A 65 2.70 -27.17 3.48
N LYS A 66 1.95 -27.76 2.55
CA LYS A 66 1.14 -27.04 1.57
C LYS A 66 0.10 -26.14 2.26
N ASN A 67 -0.63 -26.66 3.24
CA ASN A 67 -1.64 -25.89 3.98
C ASN A 67 -0.98 -24.73 4.74
N ILE A 68 0.18 -24.96 5.35
CA ILE A 68 0.93 -23.91 6.06
C ILE A 68 1.37 -22.81 5.09
N ALA A 69 1.93 -23.17 3.93
CA ALA A 69 2.38 -22.22 2.92
C ALA A 69 1.23 -21.38 2.35
N MET A 70 0.09 -22.01 2.02
CA MET A 70 -1.10 -21.29 1.55
C MET A 70 -1.66 -20.34 2.62
N THR A 71 -1.67 -20.77 3.89
CA THR A 71 -2.13 -19.91 4.99
C THR A 71 -1.20 -18.71 5.20
N TRP A 72 0.11 -18.91 5.07
CA TRP A 72 1.08 -17.82 5.12
C TRP A 72 0.89 -16.81 3.99
N ASP A 73 0.77 -17.27 2.73
CA ASP A 73 0.54 -16.39 1.57
C ASP A 73 -0.71 -15.53 1.77
N HIS A 74 -1.81 -16.16 2.20
CA HIS A 74 -3.05 -15.45 2.49
C HIS A 74 -2.89 -14.39 3.59
N CYS A 75 -2.33 -14.74 4.75
CA CYS A 75 -2.15 -13.80 5.86
C CYS A 75 -1.18 -12.66 5.52
N ALA A 76 -0.13 -12.93 4.76
CA ALA A 76 0.82 -11.91 4.31
C ALA A 76 0.16 -10.93 3.33
N ARG A 77 -0.54 -11.43 2.30
CA ARG A 77 -1.26 -10.59 1.33
C ARG A 77 -2.31 -9.74 2.02
N GLU A 78 -3.13 -10.33 2.88
CA GLU A 78 -4.17 -9.62 3.62
C GLU A 78 -3.56 -8.48 4.46
N THR A 79 -2.46 -8.75 5.18
CA THR A 79 -1.76 -7.74 5.99
C THR A 79 -1.25 -6.57 5.16
N ILE A 80 -0.65 -6.84 3.99
CA ILE A 80 -0.15 -5.82 3.07
C ILE A 80 -1.30 -5.02 2.47
N CYS A 81 -2.39 -5.67 2.07
CA CYS A 81 -3.58 -5.00 1.55
C CYS A 81 -4.21 -4.06 2.57
N GLU A 82 -4.40 -4.51 3.82
CA GLU A 82 -4.90 -3.66 4.91
C GLU A 82 -4.00 -2.45 5.15
N TYR A 83 -2.67 -2.65 5.14
CA TYR A 83 -1.72 -1.55 5.29
C TYR A 83 -1.81 -0.56 4.14
N ALA A 84 -1.83 -1.04 2.90
CA ALA A 84 -1.98 -0.19 1.73
C ALA A 84 -3.27 0.65 1.87
N GLN A 85 -4.41 0.03 2.11
CA GLN A 85 -5.71 0.72 2.26
C GLN A 85 -5.70 1.80 3.35
N LEU A 86 -5.09 1.52 4.50
CA LEU A 86 -4.98 2.49 5.60
C LEU A 86 -4.10 3.70 5.26
N HIS A 87 -3.09 3.52 4.41
CA HIS A 87 -2.13 4.57 4.07
C HIS A 87 -2.47 5.29 2.75
N GLY A 88 -3.73 5.21 2.31
CA GLY A 88 -4.20 5.79 1.04
C GLY A 88 -3.74 5.00 -0.19
N GLY A 89 -3.08 3.87 0.02
CA GLY A 89 -2.72 2.89 -1.00
C GLY A 89 -3.90 2.00 -1.39
N GLY A 90 -3.82 1.50 -2.62
CA GLY A 90 -4.89 0.81 -3.33
C GLY A 90 -4.43 0.71 -4.78
N THR A 91 -5.14 1.33 -5.70
CA THR A 91 -4.61 1.65 -7.03
C THR A 91 -3.78 2.93 -6.97
N PHE A 92 -2.90 3.19 -7.94
CA PHE A 92 -2.19 4.48 -8.07
C PHE A 92 -3.13 5.69 -7.93
N THR A 93 -4.35 5.53 -8.46
CA THR A 93 -5.42 6.53 -8.41
C THR A 93 -6.02 6.79 -7.03
N SER A 94 -5.89 5.88 -6.06
CA SER A 94 -6.41 6.10 -4.69
C SER A 94 -5.55 7.08 -3.89
N LYS A 95 -4.23 7.12 -4.15
CA LYS A 95 -3.29 7.97 -3.43
C LYS A 95 -3.11 9.34 -4.10
N TYR A 96 -3.14 9.37 -5.44
CA TYR A 96 -2.74 10.54 -6.23
C TYR A 96 -3.86 11.11 -7.12
N GLY A 97 -5.04 10.48 -7.17
CA GLY A 97 -6.14 10.86 -8.07
C GLY A 97 -6.07 10.19 -9.45
N GLY A 98 -7.16 10.28 -10.21
CA GLY A 98 -7.23 9.77 -11.58
C GLY A 98 -6.48 10.67 -12.57
N TRP A 99 -6.13 10.15 -13.74
CA TRP A 99 -5.58 10.95 -14.83
C TRP A 99 -6.70 11.79 -15.46
N GLU A 100 -6.48 13.09 -15.62
CA GLU A 100 -7.33 13.95 -16.44
C GLU A 100 -6.88 13.83 -17.90
N THR A 101 -7.82 13.56 -18.81
CA THR A 101 -7.54 13.63 -20.25
C THR A 101 -7.31 15.08 -20.64
N CYS A 102 -6.10 15.41 -21.09
CA CYS A 102 -5.87 16.66 -21.80
C CYS A 102 -6.69 16.62 -23.10
N LEU A 103 -7.65 17.54 -23.21
CA LEU A 103 -8.29 17.82 -24.50
C LEU A 103 -7.35 18.74 -25.26
N ASP A 104 -6.82 18.26 -26.38
CA ASP A 104 -6.03 19.08 -27.29
C ASP A 104 -6.92 20.21 -27.85
N SER A 105 -6.51 21.46 -27.62
CA SER A 105 -7.17 22.68 -28.13
C SER A 105 -6.57 23.16 -29.43
#